data_AF-A0A1G2VFI0-F1
#
_entry.id   AF-A0A1G2VFI0-F1
#
_cell.length_a   1.000
_cell.length_b   1.000
_cell.length_c   1.000
_cell.angle_alpha   90.00
_cell.angle_beta   90.00
_cell.angle_gamma   90.00
#
_symmetry.space_group_name_H-M   'P 1'
#
loop_
_entity.id
_entity.type
_entity.pdbx_description
1 polymer ?
#
loop_
_entity_poly.entity_id
_entity_poly.type
_entity_poly.pdbx_seq_one_letter_code
_entity_poly.pdbx_strand_id
1 'polypeptide(L)'
;MADIFTKKKRSEVMGKIRGKGTKIEKIVEKFLRKEGFHFQTHYRIAGCRPDIAFPKRKIAVFVDGDFWHGWQYPRWKKKLPAKYWQGKIEANIRRDKRYFARLRRRDWKVIRIWEHQLHRNTQANTFKKLIYRIH
;
A
#
# COMPACT_ATOMS: atom_id res chain seq x y z
N MET A 1 3.54 27.23 1.02
CA MET A 1 3.44 26.86 2.46
C MET A 1 4.68 26.07 2.83
N ALA A 2 5.35 26.43 3.92
CA ALA A 2 6.52 25.72 4.43
C ALA A 2 6.11 24.44 5.17
N ASP A 3 7.05 23.52 5.41
CA ASP A 3 6.81 22.33 6.22
C ASP A 3 6.44 22.73 7.66
N ILE A 4 5.43 22.07 8.24
CA ILE A 4 4.98 22.29 9.63
C ILE A 4 6.03 21.87 10.68
N PHE A 5 7.01 21.05 10.28
CA PHE A 5 8.08 20.59 11.16
C PHE A 5 9.44 21.20 10.76
N THR A 6 10.29 21.46 11.75
CA THR A 6 11.71 21.75 11.51
C THR A 6 12.39 20.56 10.82
N LYS A 7 13.48 20.81 10.07
CA LYS A 7 14.23 19.76 9.36
C LYS A 7 14.65 18.61 10.29
N LYS A 8 15.12 18.94 11.51
CA LYS A 8 15.48 17.95 12.55
C LYS A 8 14.29 17.13 12.99
N LYS A 9 13.15 17.77 13.31
CA LYS A 9 11.94 17.06 13.74
C LYS A 9 11.38 16.18 12.63
N ARG A 10 11.42 16.65 11.38
CA ARG A 10 11.01 15.88 10.21
C ARG A 10 11.87 14.62 10.04
N SER A 11 13.19 14.74 10.20
CA SER A 11 14.10 13.59 10.13
C SER A 11 13.78 12.55 11.20
N GLU A 12 13.52 12.99 12.43
CA GLU A 12 13.12 12.11 13.54
C GLU A 12 11.81 11.37 13.24
N VAL A 13 10.79 12.10 12.76
CA VAL A 13 9.48 11.51 12.38
C VAL A 13 9.65 10.51 11.24
N MET A 14 10.42 10.86 10.20
CA MET A 14 10.69 9.96 9.08
C MET A 14 11.43 8.69 9.49
N GLY A 15 12.34 8.76 10.48
CA GLY A 15 13.04 7.60 11.01
C GLY A 15 12.14 6.60 11.73
N LYS A 16 10.99 7.05 12.26
CA LYS A 16 10.00 6.17 12.93
C LYS A 16 9.05 5.48 11.95
N ILE A 17 8.98 5.95 10.70
CA ILE A 17 8.10 5.38 9.67
C ILE A 17 8.75 4.11 9.11
N ARG A 18 8.19 2.95 9.48
CA ARG A 18 8.64 1.65 8.97
C ARG A 18 8.20 1.45 7.52
N GLY A 19 9.12 1.04 6.65
CA GLY A 19 8.81 0.73 5.25
C GLY A 19 8.26 -0.68 5.00
N LYS A 20 8.14 -1.51 6.04
CA LYS A 20 7.61 -2.88 6.00
C LYS A 20 7.07 -3.28 7.37
N GLY A 21 6.15 -4.24 7.41
CA GLY A 21 5.56 -4.75 8.65
C GLY A 21 4.76 -3.66 9.38
N THR A 22 4.11 -2.78 8.60
CA THR A 22 3.23 -1.75 9.14
C THR A 22 2.03 -2.37 9.84
N LYS A 23 1.33 -1.58 10.67
CA LYS A 23 0.14 -2.06 11.39
C LYS A 23 -0.94 -2.58 10.41
N ILE A 24 -1.10 -1.89 9.28
CA ILE A 24 -2.08 -2.25 8.24
C ILE A 24 -1.73 -3.55 7.53
N GLU A 25 -0.46 -3.78 7.18
CA GLU A 25 0.00 -5.05 6.61
C GLU A 25 -0.30 -6.21 7.56
N LYS A 26 0.07 -6.06 8.85
CA LYS A 26 -0.16 -7.09 9.88
C LYS A 26 -1.63 -7.44 10.08
N ILE A 27 -2.53 -6.47 9.94
CA ILE A 27 -3.97 -6.70 10.03
C ILE A 27 -4.43 -7.65 8.92
N VAL A 28 -4.00 -7.40 7.68
CA VAL A 28 -4.35 -8.24 6.52
C VAL A 28 -3.69 -9.62 6.62
N GLU A 29 -2.41 -9.68 6.99
CA GLU A 29 -1.70 -10.95 7.19
C GLU A 29 -2.35 -11.81 8.26
N LYS A 30 -2.71 -11.23 9.42
CA LYS A 30 -3.37 -11.95 10.51
C LYS A 30 -4.72 -12.49 10.07
N PHE A 31 -5.48 -11.69 9.33
CA PHE A 31 -6.76 -12.11 8.76
C PHE A 31 -6.58 -13.30 7.81
N LEU A 32 -5.71 -13.19 6.81
CA LEU A 32 -5.48 -14.26 5.83
C LEU A 32 -4.98 -15.57 6.48
N ARG A 33 -4.11 -15.47 7.49
CA ARG A 33 -3.66 -16.64 8.26
C ARG A 33 -4.82 -17.30 9.02
N LYS A 34 -5.70 -16.50 9.63
CA LYS A 34 -6.90 -17.02 10.34
C LYS A 34 -7.84 -17.75 9.39
N GLU A 35 -7.97 -17.28 8.16
CA GLU A 35 -8.80 -17.89 7.11
C GLU A 35 -8.10 -19.06 6.38
N GLY A 36 -6.91 -19.50 6.83
CA GLY A 36 -6.21 -20.66 6.28
C GLY A 36 -5.47 -20.44 4.96
N PHE A 37 -5.31 -19.19 4.53
CA PHE A 37 -4.58 -18.88 3.30
C PHE A 37 -3.08 -18.99 3.47
N HIS A 38 -2.43 -19.65 2.51
CA HIS A 38 -0.97 -19.70 2.39
C HIS A 38 -0.50 -18.64 1.40
N PHE A 39 0.35 -17.73 1.87
CA PHE A 39 0.88 -16.62 1.06
C PHE A 39 2.36 -16.37 1.39
N GLN A 40 3.03 -15.65 0.48
CA GLN A 40 4.39 -15.16 0.70
C GLN A 40 4.35 -13.65 0.91
N THR A 41 5.12 -13.15 1.87
CA THR A 41 5.27 -11.71 2.09
C THR A 41 6.48 -11.18 1.35
N HIS A 42 6.40 -9.94 0.85
CA HIS A 42 7.49 -9.24 0.15
C HIS A 42 8.14 -10.03 -1.01
N TYR A 43 7.37 -10.91 -1.66
CA TYR A 43 7.84 -11.78 -2.72
C TYR A 43 8.28 -10.98 -3.95
N ARG A 44 9.47 -11.23 -4.49
CA ARG A 44 10.03 -10.44 -5.59
C ARG A 44 9.51 -10.96 -6.94
N ILE A 45 8.70 -10.14 -7.61
CA ILE A 45 8.16 -10.44 -8.95
C ILE A 45 8.32 -9.19 -9.79
N ALA A 46 8.76 -9.31 -11.05
CA ALA A 46 8.68 -8.18 -11.99
C ALA A 46 9.43 -6.90 -11.57
N GLY A 47 10.40 -6.98 -10.64
CA GLY A 47 11.03 -5.80 -10.03
C GLY A 47 10.09 -5.04 -9.08
N CYS A 48 9.05 -5.71 -8.59
CA CYS A 48 8.08 -5.29 -7.59
C CYS A 48 8.16 -6.23 -6.38
N ARG A 49 7.68 -5.76 -5.23
CA ARG A 49 7.54 -6.54 -4.02
C ARG A 49 6.16 -6.22 -3.42
N PRO A 50 5.09 -6.92 -3.82
CA PRO A 50 3.81 -6.82 -3.11
C PRO A 50 3.96 -7.20 -1.64
N ASP A 51 3.09 -6.67 -0.80
CA ASP A 51 3.07 -6.99 0.63
C ASP A 51 2.71 -8.45 0.84
N ILE A 52 1.71 -8.93 0.09
CA ILE A 52 1.25 -10.31 0.10
C ILE A 52 1.16 -10.83 -1.33
N ALA A 53 1.66 -12.04 -1.57
CA ALA A 53 1.62 -12.71 -2.87
C ALA A 53 1.09 -14.14 -2.75
N PHE A 54 0.31 -14.54 -3.76
CA PHE A 54 -0.13 -15.92 -4.00
C PHE A 54 0.45 -16.40 -5.33
N PRO A 55 1.70 -16.92 -5.36
CA PRO A 55 2.38 -17.25 -6.61
C PRO A 55 1.64 -18.26 -7.48
N LYS A 56 1.07 -19.31 -6.87
CA LYS A 56 0.29 -20.34 -7.57
C LYS A 56 -0.93 -19.75 -8.31
N ARG A 57 -1.54 -18.70 -7.75
CA ARG A 57 -2.73 -18.03 -8.32
C ARG A 57 -2.39 -16.78 -9.13
N LYS A 58 -1.10 -16.42 -9.22
CA LYS A 58 -0.60 -15.13 -9.75
C LYS A 58 -1.35 -13.91 -9.17
N ILE A 59 -1.59 -13.88 -7.86
CA ILE A 59 -2.25 -12.74 -7.20
C ILE A 59 -1.24 -11.95 -6.36
N ALA A 60 -1.19 -10.64 -6.55
CA ALA A 60 -0.39 -9.69 -5.79
C ALA A 60 -1.31 -8.71 -5.05
N VAL A 61 -1.20 -8.66 -3.73
CA VAL A 61 -1.97 -7.76 -2.85
C VAL A 61 -1.04 -6.68 -2.32
N PHE A 62 -1.45 -5.43 -2.49
CA PHE A 62 -0.77 -4.24 -1.99
C PHE A 62 -1.63 -3.60 -0.89
N VAL A 63 -1.02 -3.33 0.26
CA VAL A 63 -1.64 -2.70 1.43
C VAL A 63 -1.05 -1.30 1.58
N ASP A 64 -1.73 -0.33 0.99
CA ASP A 64 -1.20 1.00 0.79
C ASP A 64 -1.73 2.00 1.82
N GLY A 65 -0.83 2.76 2.43
CA GLY A 65 -1.18 3.93 3.23
C GLY A 65 -1.80 5.04 2.38
N ASP A 66 -2.92 5.60 2.82
CA ASP A 66 -3.71 6.57 2.03
C ASP A 66 -2.89 7.80 1.63
N PHE A 67 -2.10 8.31 2.58
CA PHE A 67 -1.25 9.46 2.36
C PHE A 67 -0.10 9.16 1.39
N TRP A 68 0.69 8.11 1.66
CA TRP A 68 1.92 7.81 0.95
C TRP A 68 1.71 7.42 -0.51
N HIS A 69 0.57 6.80 -0.78
CA HIS A 69 0.20 6.26 -2.09
C HIS A 69 -0.88 7.09 -2.79
N GLY A 70 -1.33 8.18 -2.16
CA GLY A 70 -2.11 9.22 -2.81
C GLY A 70 -3.58 8.87 -3.02
N TRP A 71 -4.23 8.23 -2.05
CA TRP A 71 -5.68 8.04 -2.10
C TRP A 71 -6.40 9.38 -2.26
N GLN A 72 -7.17 9.53 -3.33
CA GLN A 72 -7.83 10.79 -3.70
C GLN A 72 -6.90 12.02 -3.74
N TYR A 73 -5.61 11.82 -4.08
CA TYR A 73 -4.57 12.86 -4.08
C TYR A 73 -5.00 14.22 -4.68
N PRO A 74 -5.71 14.29 -5.83
CA PRO A 74 -6.14 15.57 -6.38
C PRO A 74 -6.98 16.45 -5.43
N ARG A 75 -7.72 15.85 -4.49
CA ARG A 75 -8.60 16.57 -3.53
C ARG A 75 -7.83 17.31 -2.45
N TRP A 76 -6.62 16.86 -2.10
CA TRP A 76 -5.85 17.41 -0.97
C TRP A 76 -4.43 17.83 -1.34
N LYS A 77 -3.97 17.61 -2.58
CA LYS A 77 -2.62 18.01 -3.02
C LYS A 77 -2.27 19.47 -2.71
N LYS A 78 -3.23 20.39 -2.85
CA LYS A 78 -3.05 21.83 -2.63
C LYS A 78 -2.74 22.16 -1.15
N LYS A 79 -3.10 21.28 -0.22
CA LYS A 79 -2.84 21.43 1.21
C LYS A 79 -1.40 21.04 1.60
N LEU A 80 -0.66 20.39 0.70
CA LEU A 80 0.72 19.98 0.96
C LEU A 80 1.73 21.06 0.57
N PRO A 81 2.83 21.21 1.33
CA PRO A 81 3.99 21.99 0.91
C PRO A 81 4.50 21.51 -0.46
N ALA A 82 4.50 22.41 -1.45
CA ALA A 82 4.57 22.03 -2.86
C ALA A 82 5.87 21.31 -3.26
N LYS A 83 7.04 21.82 -2.87
CA LYS A 83 8.29 21.37 -3.49
C LYS A 83 8.70 19.92 -3.14
N TYR A 84 8.56 19.50 -1.88
CA TYR A 84 9.01 18.16 -1.47
C TYR A 84 7.86 17.15 -1.43
N TRP A 85 6.76 17.48 -0.75
CA TRP A 85 5.69 16.52 -0.46
C TRP A 85 4.88 16.16 -1.70
N GLN A 86 4.52 17.14 -2.53
CA GLN A 86 3.79 16.85 -3.77
C GLN A 86 4.66 15.99 -4.71
N GLY A 87 5.92 16.38 -4.94
CA GLY A 87 6.86 15.59 -5.76
C GLY A 87 7.05 14.16 -5.26
N LYS A 88 7.15 13.96 -3.94
CA LYS A 88 7.30 12.62 -3.32
C LYS A 88 6.07 11.75 -3.52
N ILE A 89 4.88 12.27 -3.24
CA ILE A 89 3.63 11.51 -3.40
C ILE A 89 3.38 11.18 -4.88
N GLU A 90 3.60 12.15 -5.79
CA GLU A 90 3.47 11.90 -7.22
C GLU A 90 4.46 10.87 -7.74
N ALA A 91 5.71 10.89 -7.26
CA ALA A 91 6.70 9.89 -7.62
C ALA A 91 6.28 8.48 -7.16
N ASN A 92 5.71 8.37 -5.95
CA ASN A 92 5.14 7.11 -5.46
C ASN A 92 3.99 6.64 -6.35
N ILE A 93 3.00 7.50 -6.65
CA ILE A 93 1.87 7.19 -7.54
C ILE A 93 2.39 6.72 -8.92
N ARG A 94 3.36 7.43 -9.51
CA ARG A 94 3.96 7.07 -10.80
C ARG A 94 4.66 5.71 -10.73
N ARG A 95 5.40 5.43 -9.65
CA ARG A 95 6.05 4.15 -9.41
C ARG A 95 5.02 3.02 -9.30
N ASP A 96 3.96 3.21 -8.52
CA ASP A 96 2.91 2.22 -8.32
C ASP A 96 2.21 1.87 -9.64
N LYS A 97 1.89 2.89 -10.46
CA LYS A 97 1.35 2.69 -11.81
C LYS A 97 2.26 1.80 -12.67
N ARG A 98 3.58 2.08 -12.69
CA ARG A 98 4.55 1.25 -13.42
C ARG A 98 4.60 -0.18 -12.87
N TYR A 99 4.54 -0.33 -11.55
CA TYR A 99 4.59 -1.63 -10.89
C TYR A 99 3.39 -2.48 -11.26
N PHE A 100 2.18 -1.93 -11.14
CA PHE A 100 0.95 -2.63 -11.48
C PHE A 100 0.88 -2.96 -12.97
N ALA A 101 1.35 -2.08 -13.85
CA ALA A 101 1.42 -2.37 -15.28
C ALA A 101 2.38 -3.54 -15.59
N ARG A 102 3.53 -3.64 -14.90
CA ARG A 102 4.48 -4.75 -15.08
C ARG A 102 3.96 -6.07 -14.53
N LEU A 103 3.19 -6.04 -13.46
CA LEU A 103 2.54 -7.22 -12.89
C LEU A 103 1.44 -7.73 -13.81
N ARG A 104 0.54 -6.85 -14.26
CA ARG A 104 -0.53 -7.21 -15.20
C ARG A 104 0.00 -7.79 -16.52
N ARG A 105 1.12 -7.27 -17.04
CA ARG A 105 1.81 -7.82 -18.22
C ARG A 105 2.39 -9.22 -18.04
N ARG A 106 2.45 -9.73 -16.81
CA ARG A 106 2.89 -11.10 -16.49
C ARG A 106 1.73 -11.96 -15.96
N ASP A 107 0.50 -11.54 -16.27
CA ASP A 107 -0.76 -12.16 -15.83
C ASP A 107 -0.96 -12.18 -14.32
N TRP A 108 -0.36 -11.22 -13.61
CA TRP A 108 -0.62 -11.08 -12.19
C TRP A 108 -1.86 -10.21 -11.94
N LYS A 109 -2.82 -10.77 -11.21
CA LYS A 109 -3.96 -10.03 -10.67
C LYS A 109 -3.46 -9.12 -9.55
N VAL A 110 -3.69 -7.82 -9.69
CA VAL A 110 -3.29 -6.81 -8.70
C VAL A 110 -4.52 -6.43 -7.87
N ILE A 111 -4.45 -6.68 -6.57
CA ILE A 111 -5.44 -6.23 -5.58
C ILE A 111 -4.79 -5.13 -4.75
N ARG A 112 -5.51 -4.02 -4.59
CA ARG A 112 -5.08 -2.89 -3.78
C ARG A 112 -6.06 -2.72 -2.64
N ILE A 113 -5.53 -2.65 -1.42
CA ILE A 113 -6.26 -2.38 -0.19
C ILE A 113 -5.67 -1.10 0.38
N TRP A 114 -6.53 -0.15 0.70
CA TRP A 114 -6.14 1.12 1.28
C TRP A 114 -6.27 1.11 2.80
N GLU A 115 -5.45 1.92 3.47
CA GLU A 115 -5.43 2.06 4.92
C GLU A 115 -6.83 2.34 5.49
N HIS A 116 -7.57 3.34 4.98
CA HIS A 116 -8.94 3.63 5.46
C HIS A 116 -9.88 2.43 5.37
N GLN A 117 -9.66 1.51 4.42
CA GLN A 117 -10.51 0.32 4.25
C GLN A 117 -10.27 -0.73 5.33
N LEU A 118 -9.17 -0.63 6.07
CA LEU A 118 -8.78 -1.52 7.16
C LEU A 118 -9.15 -0.96 8.55
N HIS A 119 -9.89 0.15 8.60
CA HIS A 119 -10.47 0.62 9.86
C HIS A 119 -11.54 -0.36 10.36
N ARG A 120 -11.76 -0.39 11.68
CA ARG A 120 -12.65 -1.37 12.34
C ARG A 120 -14.05 -1.44 11.72
N ASN A 121 -14.59 -0.30 11.30
CA ASN A 121 -15.92 -0.16 10.70
C ASN A 121 -15.99 -0.63 9.24
N THR A 122 -14.88 -0.65 8.49
CA THR A 122 -14.86 -0.99 7.06
C THR A 122 -14.18 -2.32 6.76
N GLN A 123 -13.32 -2.81 7.66
CA GLN A 123 -12.45 -3.96 7.42
C GLN A 123 -13.21 -5.25 7.06
N ALA A 124 -14.39 -5.49 7.65
CA ALA A 124 -15.17 -6.70 7.37
C ALA A 124 -15.57 -6.80 5.88
N ASN A 125 -16.04 -5.70 5.29
CA ASN A 125 -16.39 -5.66 3.87
C ASN A 125 -15.16 -5.79 2.98
N THR A 126 -14.05 -5.17 3.37
CA THR A 126 -12.77 -5.28 2.66
C THR A 126 -12.27 -6.72 2.62
N PHE A 127 -12.32 -7.41 3.76
CA PHE A 127 -11.94 -8.80 3.92
C PHE A 127 -12.81 -9.76 3.11
N LYS A 128 -14.14 -9.57 3.14
CA LYS A 128 -15.06 -10.35 2.29
C LYS A 128 -14.73 -10.21 0.81
N LYS A 129 -14.48 -8.98 0.34
CA LYS A 129 -14.06 -8.72 -1.05
C LYS A 129 -12.69 -9.30 -1.37
N LEU A 130 -11.77 -9.30 -0.40
CA LEU A 130 -10.44 -9.86 -0.57
C LEU A 130 -10.51 -11.38 -0.78
N ILE A 131 -11.24 -12.10 0.08
CA ILE A 131 -11.45 -13.55 -0.06
C ILE A 131 -12.04 -13.86 -1.44
N TYR A 132 -13.13 -13.18 -1.82
CA TYR A 132 -13.78 -13.39 -3.12
C TYR A 132 -12.85 -13.18 -4.31
N ARG A 133 -11.85 -12.31 -4.19
CA ARG A 133 -10.87 -12.06 -5.26
C ARG A 133 -9.68 -13.00 -5.24
N ILE A 134 -9.41 -13.67 -4.12
CA ILE A 134 -8.34 -14.66 -3.97
C ILE A 134 -8.79 -16.03 -4.49
N HIS A 135 -10.05 -16.40 -4.24
CA HIS A 135 -10.72 -17.50 -4.94
C HIS A 135 -10.94 -17.16 -6.41
#